data_AF-A0A3S3L3R8-F1
#
_entry.id   AF-A0A3S3L3R8-F1
#
_cell.length_a   1.000
_cell.length_b   1.000
_cell.length_c   1.000
_cell.angle_alpha   90.00
_cell.angle_beta   90.00
_cell.angle_gamma   90.00
#
_symmetry.space_group_name_H-M   'P 1'
#
loop_
_entity.id
_entity.type
_entity.pdbx_description
1 polymer ?
#
loop_
_entity_poly.entity_id
_entity_poly.type
_entity_poly.pdbx_seq_one_letter_code
_entity_poly.pdbx_strand_id
1 'polypeptide(L)'
;VELPDGRVLLNATCFLPDGPRGSRQRVFFAIADDVQGPYVSVGPVLDPGEPGENGHSTVMIEGGKLTLFYQSRRLATNHRWRFGLARCDLDQQVLSRVA
;
A
#
# COMPACT_ATOMS: atom_id res chain seq x y z
N VAL A 1 4.47 -4.14 9.99
CA VAL A 1 4.99 -2.96 10.72
C VAL A 1 4.00 -2.63 11.80
N GLU A 2 4.43 -2.38 13.03
CA GLU A 2 3.52 -2.04 14.13
C GLU A 2 2.99 -0.61 13.97
N LEU A 3 1.68 -0.43 14.20
CA LEU A 3 0.98 0.85 14.21
C LEU A 3 1.04 1.49 15.60
N PRO A 4 0.83 2.81 15.73
CA PRO A 4 0.86 3.48 17.04
C PRO A 4 -0.16 2.96 18.07
N ASP A 5 -1.21 2.28 17.62
CA ASP A 5 -2.25 1.68 18.47
C ASP A 5 -1.97 0.21 18.83
N GLY A 6 -0.79 -0.31 18.47
CA GLY A 6 -0.35 -1.69 18.75
C GLY A 6 -0.80 -2.72 17.71
N ARG A 7 -1.65 -2.35 16.75
CA ARG A 7 -2.03 -3.26 15.66
C ARG A 7 -0.90 -3.44 14.65
N VAL A 8 -0.99 -4.46 13.82
CA VAL A 8 0.01 -4.78 12.80
C VAL A 8 -0.48 -4.38 11.41
N LEU A 9 0.25 -3.49 10.76
CA LEU A 9 0.08 -3.15 9.35
C LEU A 9 0.89 -4.11 8.46
N LEU A 10 0.19 -4.81 7.57
CA LEU A 10 0.75 -5.53 6.45
C LEU A 10 0.73 -4.64 5.20
N ASN A 11 1.89 -4.47 4.59
CA ASN A 11 2.04 -3.91 3.25
C ASN A 11 2.40 -5.05 2.29
N ALA A 12 1.61 -5.20 1.23
CA ALA A 12 1.81 -6.28 0.28
C ALA A 12 1.48 -5.84 -1.15
N THR A 13 1.86 -6.70 -2.11
CA THR A 13 1.51 -6.57 -3.51
C THR A 13 0.59 -7.73 -3.90
N CYS A 14 -0.53 -7.44 -4.55
CA CYS A 14 -1.41 -8.43 -5.15
C CYS A 14 -1.41 -8.28 -6.68
N PHE A 15 -2.08 -9.21 -7.36
CA PHE A 15 -2.37 -9.12 -8.80
C PHE A 15 -3.88 -9.05 -8.98
N LEU A 16 -4.33 -8.07 -9.75
CA LEU A 16 -5.73 -8.02 -10.18
C LEU A 16 -6.09 -9.27 -11.00
N PRO A 17 -7.34 -9.77 -10.88
CA PRO A 17 -7.77 -10.97 -11.60
C PRO A 17 -7.68 -10.78 -13.12
N ASP A 18 -8.03 -9.58 -13.60
CA ASP A 18 -8.09 -9.24 -15.01
C ASP A 18 -7.20 -8.04 -15.37
N GLY A 19 -6.98 -7.86 -16.67
CA GLY A 19 -6.28 -6.72 -17.24
C GLY A 19 -5.09 -7.11 -18.13
N PRO A 20 -4.61 -6.19 -18.99
CA PRO A 20 -3.46 -6.42 -19.85
C PRO A 20 -2.20 -6.84 -19.08
N ARG A 21 -1.30 -7.58 -19.75
CA ARG A 21 0.01 -7.91 -19.20
C ARG A 21 0.75 -6.63 -18.78
N GLY A 22 1.22 -6.60 -17.54
CA GLY A 22 1.97 -5.48 -16.99
C GLY A 22 1.15 -4.29 -16.51
N SER A 23 -0.13 -4.52 -16.23
CA SER A 23 -1.05 -3.54 -15.66
C SER A 23 -1.76 -4.02 -14.39
N ARG A 24 -1.33 -5.15 -13.80
CA ARG A 24 -2.13 -5.88 -12.80
C ARG A 24 -1.55 -5.85 -11.39
N GLN A 25 -0.25 -5.57 -11.21
CA GLN A 25 0.31 -5.49 -9.87
C GLN A 25 -0.24 -4.28 -9.11
N ARG A 26 -0.62 -4.47 -7.85
CA ARG A 26 -1.08 -3.39 -6.98
C ARG A 26 -0.55 -3.53 -5.57
N VAL A 27 -0.10 -2.42 -4.99
CA VAL A 27 0.18 -2.28 -3.57
C VAL A 27 -1.14 -2.16 -2.82
N PHE A 28 -1.24 -2.80 -1.65
CA PHE A 28 -2.36 -2.61 -0.73
C PHE A 28 -1.90 -2.71 0.72
N PHE A 29 -2.81 -2.37 1.63
CA PHE A 29 -2.62 -2.51 3.07
C PHE A 29 -3.64 -3.47 3.67
N ALA A 30 -3.26 -4.14 4.75
CA ALA A 30 -4.15 -4.88 5.61
C ALA A 30 -3.73 -4.72 7.07
N ILE A 31 -4.67 -4.85 8.01
CA ILE A 31 -4.41 -4.71 9.45
C ILE A 31 -4.85 -5.98 10.18
N ALA A 32 -4.13 -6.33 11.23
CA ALA A 32 -4.48 -7.36 12.20
C ALA A 32 -4.17 -6.90 13.63
N ASP A 33 -4.83 -7.50 14.62
CA ASP A 33 -4.51 -7.27 16.03
C ASP A 33 -3.26 -8.02 16.48
N ASP A 34 -2.91 -9.13 15.81
CA ASP A 34 -1.70 -9.94 16.06
C ASP A 34 -0.92 -10.15 14.76
N VAL A 35 0.40 -10.34 14.87
CA VAL A 35 1.28 -10.59 13.72
C VAL A 35 0.89 -11.83 12.91
N GLN A 36 0.26 -12.82 13.55
CA GLN A 36 -0.24 -14.04 12.92
C GLN A 36 -1.55 -13.83 12.15
N GLY A 37 -2.22 -12.69 12.31
CA GLY A 37 -3.50 -12.39 11.68
C GLY A 37 -4.71 -12.83 12.53
N PRO A 38 -5.91 -12.87 11.95
CA PRO A 38 -6.19 -12.66 10.52
C PRO A 38 -6.00 -11.20 10.09
N TYR A 39 -5.52 -11.00 8.86
CA TYR A 39 -5.37 -9.67 8.27
C TYR A 39 -6.60 -9.29 7.46
N VAL A 40 -7.11 -8.08 7.68
CA VAL A 40 -8.24 -7.50 6.94
C VAL A 40 -7.73 -6.36 6.08
N SER A 41 -8.02 -6.38 4.78
CA SER A 41 -7.61 -5.35 3.83
C SER A 41 -8.20 -3.98 4.18
N VAL A 42 -7.39 -2.93 4.03
CA VAL A 42 -7.77 -1.55 4.35
C VAL A 42 -7.83 -0.74 3.07
N GLY A 43 -9.04 -0.26 2.76
CA GLY A 43 -9.28 0.60 1.61
C GLY A 43 -9.02 -0.08 0.26
N PRO A 44 -9.00 0.71 -0.83
CA PRO A 44 -8.70 0.20 -2.14
C PRO A 44 -7.21 -0.12 -2.29
N VAL A 45 -6.88 -0.94 -3.28
CA VAL A 45 -5.50 -1.07 -3.76
C VAL A 45 -5.02 0.26 -4.35
N LEU A 46 -3.70 0.51 -4.33
CA LEU A 46 -3.12 1.75 -4.86
C LEU A 46 -3.29 1.83 -6.38
N ASP A 47 -4.05 2.83 -6.87
CA ASP A 47 -4.20 3.08 -8.29
C ASP A 47 -2.98 3.87 -8.84
N PRO A 48 -2.33 3.43 -9.93
CA PRO A 48 -1.30 4.23 -10.60
C PRO A 48 -1.81 5.53 -11.27
N GLY A 49 -3.12 5.74 -11.38
CA GLY A 49 -3.77 6.94 -11.94
C GLY A 49 -3.88 6.96 -13.47
N GLU A 50 -3.20 6.03 -14.14
CA GLU A 50 -3.17 5.82 -15.58
C GLU A 50 -2.80 4.35 -15.87
N PRO A 51 -2.89 3.85 -17.12
CA PRO A 51 -2.51 2.48 -17.43
C PRO A 51 -1.09 2.13 -16.95
N GLY A 52 -1.00 1.11 -16.10
CA GLY A 52 0.26 0.74 -15.45
C GLY A 52 0.06 -0.17 -14.25
N GLU A 53 1.13 -0.33 -13.47
CA GLU A 53 1.10 -1.11 -12.24
C GLU A 53 2.07 -0.57 -11.19
N ASN A 54 1.86 -1.00 -9.95
CA ASN A 54 2.71 -0.67 -8.82
C ASN A 54 2.89 -1.89 -7.91
N GLY A 55 3.98 -1.95 -7.17
CA GLY A 55 4.31 -3.09 -6.33
C GLY A 55 5.65 -2.91 -5.64
N HIS A 56 6.19 -4.03 -5.13
CA HIS A 56 7.51 -4.11 -4.45
C HIS A 56 7.73 -2.94 -3.52
N SER A 57 6.82 -2.83 -2.56
CA SER A 57 6.76 -1.70 -1.65
C SER A 57 7.36 -2.02 -0.29
N THR A 58 7.65 -0.97 0.46
CA THR A 58 7.94 -1.02 1.89
C THR A 58 7.29 0.17 2.58
N VAL A 59 7.09 0.05 3.88
CA VAL A 59 6.53 1.10 4.73
C VAL A 59 7.48 1.41 5.86
N MET A 60 7.59 2.70 6.17
CA MET A 60 8.22 3.20 7.38
C MET A 60 7.20 4.01 8.17
N ILE A 61 7.17 3.83 9.49
CA ILE A 61 6.39 4.66 10.41
C ILE A 61 7.36 5.38 11.32
N GLU A 62 7.32 6.71 11.32
CA GLU A 62 8.18 7.56 12.14
C GLU A 62 7.40 8.83 12.54
N GLY A 63 7.43 9.20 13.83
CA GLY A 63 6.79 10.44 14.31
C GLY A 63 5.28 10.52 14.04
N GLY A 64 4.56 9.38 14.08
CA GLY A 64 3.14 9.34 13.76
C GLY A 64 2.83 9.49 12.27
N LYS A 65 3.83 9.36 11.40
CA LYS A 65 3.67 9.46 9.94
C LYS A 65 3.97 8.13 9.28
N LEU A 66 3.08 7.69 8.41
CA LEU A 66 3.31 6.57 7.52
C LEU A 66 3.93 7.08 6.21
N THR A 67 5.04 6.48 5.81
CA THR A 67 5.64 6.67 4.49
C THR A 67 5.64 5.34 3.75
N LEU A 68 4.95 5.30 2.60
CA LEU A 68 4.99 4.22 1.63
C LEU A 68 6.04 4.55 0.56
N PHE A 69 7.00 3.65 0.37
CA PHE A 69 7.92 3.65 -0.77
C PHE A 69 7.57 2.46 -1.67
N TYR A 70 7.46 2.70 -2.98
CA TYR A 70 7.02 1.68 -3.92
C TYR A 70 7.63 1.90 -5.30
N GLN A 71 7.62 0.88 -6.15
CA GLN A 71 7.88 1.07 -7.58
C GLN A 71 6.58 1.13 -8.37
N SER A 72 6.58 1.93 -9.42
CA SER A 72 5.49 2.03 -10.38
C SER A 72 6.02 2.16 -11.79
N ARG A 73 5.31 1.57 -12.74
CA ARG A 73 5.50 1.80 -14.17
C ARG A 73 4.18 2.23 -14.78
N ARG A 74 4.23 3.22 -15.66
CA ARG A 74 3.04 3.87 -16.21
C ARG A 74 3.22 4.15 -17.69
N LEU A 75 2.11 4.36 -18.41
CA LEU A 75 2.13 4.65 -19.84
C LEU A 75 2.93 5.93 -20.14
N ALA A 76 2.72 7.02 -19.38
CA ALA A 76 3.45 8.27 -19.54
C ALA A 76 4.98 8.13 -19.44
N THR A 77 5.49 7.10 -18.75
CA THR A 77 6.93 6.83 -18.62
C THR A 77 7.44 5.76 -19.60
N ASN A 78 6.65 5.42 -20.62
CA ASN A 78 6.88 4.28 -21.51
C ASN A 78 7.14 2.98 -20.71
N HIS A 79 6.34 2.76 -19.67
CA HIS A 79 6.42 1.61 -18.76
C HIS A 79 7.79 1.38 -18.11
N ARG A 80 8.65 2.40 -18.00
CA ARG A 80 9.88 2.33 -17.20
C ARG A 80 9.53 2.37 -15.72
N TRP A 81 10.18 1.51 -14.95
CA TRP A 81 10.08 1.52 -13.49
C TRP A 81 10.63 2.81 -12.91
N ARG A 82 9.85 3.42 -12.03
CA ARG A 82 10.19 4.60 -11.24
C ARG A 82 9.80 4.35 -9.79
N PHE A 83 10.47 5.04 -8.88
CA PHE A 83 10.08 5.03 -7.48
C PHE A 83 9.01 6.08 -7.21
N GLY A 84 8.08 5.73 -6.32
CA GLY A 84 7.06 6.61 -5.79
C GLY A 84 7.13 6.68 -4.27
N LEU A 85 6.70 7.81 -3.73
CA LEU A 85 6.53 8.03 -2.29
C LEU A 85 5.10 8.52 -2.06
N ALA A 86 4.42 7.89 -1.10
CA ALA A 86 3.15 8.38 -0.56
C ALA A 86 3.28 8.52 0.95
N ARG A 87 2.64 9.53 1.54
CA ARG A 87 2.72 9.82 2.97
C ARG A 87 1.35 10.17 3.50
N CYS A 88 1.04 9.70 4.70
CA CYS A 88 -0.12 10.15 5.46
C CYS A 88 0.23 10.25 6.94
N ASP A 89 -0.51 11.09 7.64
CA ASP A 89 -0.44 11.18 9.10
C ASP A 89 -1.32 10.06 9.70
N LEU A 90 -0.83 9.44 10.77
CA LEU A 90 -1.51 8.40 11.54
C LEU A 90 -2.01 9.03 12.84
N ASP A 91 -3.01 9.90 12.73
CA ASP A 91 -3.76 10.38 13.89
C ASP A 91 -4.81 9.33 14.33
N GLN A 92 -5.17 9.35 15.61
CA GLN A 92 -6.07 8.34 16.20
C GLN A 92 -7.43 8.24 15.48
N GLN A 93 -7.90 9.33 14.86
CA GLN A 93 -9.15 9.33 14.11
C GLN A 93 -9.07 8.49 12.83
N VAL A 94 -7.94 8.49 12.11
CA VAL A 94 -7.77 7.68 10.90
C VAL A 94 -7.76 6.20 11.25
N LEU A 95 -7.06 5.81 12.32
CA LEU A 95 -6.97 4.41 12.76
C LEU A 95 -8.30 3.86 13.29
N SER A 96 -9.11 4.69 13.95
CA SER A 96 -10.43 4.29 14.49
C SER A 96 -11.48 3.95 13.42
N ARG A 97 -11.27 4.38 12.17
CA ARG A 97 -12.18 4.13 11.03
C ARG A 97 -11.85 2.85 10.27
N VAL A 98 -10.81 2.12 10.69
CA VAL A 98 -10.33 0.90 10.05
C VAL A 98 -10.75 -0.32 10.87
N ALA A 99 -12.03 -0.36 11.22
CA ALA A 99 -12.67 -1.44 11.99
C ALA A 99 -13.94 -1.89 11.24
#